data_AF-A0AAU1KE41-F1
#
_entry.id   AF-A0AAU1KE41-F1
#
_cell.length_a   1.000
_cell.length_b   1.000
_cell.length_c   1.000
_cell.angle_alpha   90.00
_cell.angle_beta   90.00
_cell.angle_gamma   90.00
#
_symmetry.space_group_name_H-M   'P 1'
#
loop_
_entity.id
_entity.type
_entity.pdbx_description
1 polymer ?
#
loop_
_entity_poly.entity_id
_entity_poly.type
_entity_poly.pdbx_seq_one_letter_code
_entity_poly.pdbx_strand_id
1 'polypeptide(L)'
;MKLPGSALPASEDRRLRRRLKKVRHTCEGLLAEWGMEHGCGIDELHAYLSEQRGRPIHLIPTAFPERHLFGIWLKTDDFDIIAFEKAASASHKEHIIAHELAHIAFDHNGSVQLDQLGAGPAPAAGRGDAGGLFSDVDPEAVRGVLMRSRYSDDEEQEAETMASLILARATKRWTERAWGVPDEAAEIVARIESGLGRPDQGPA
;
A
#
# COMPACT_ATOMS: atom_id res chain seq x y z
N MET A 1 -10.32 -6.62 -36.32
CA MET A 1 -11.34 -5.74 -35.70
C MET A 1 -10.70 -5.00 -34.54
N LYS A 2 -10.37 -3.71 -34.70
CA LYS A 2 -9.96 -2.84 -33.58
C LYS A 2 -11.24 -2.27 -32.98
N LEU A 3 -11.44 -2.47 -31.68
CA LEU A 3 -12.46 -1.73 -30.94
C LEU A 3 -12.04 -0.24 -30.91
N PRO A 4 -12.93 0.70 -31.26
CA PRO A 4 -12.61 2.12 -31.15
C PRO A 4 -12.60 2.52 -29.68
N GLY A 5 -11.42 2.89 -29.16
CA GLY A 5 -11.33 3.62 -27.91
C GLY A 5 -12.03 4.95 -28.07
N SER A 6 -13.16 5.13 -27.41
CA SER A 6 -13.89 6.40 -27.41
C SER A 6 -13.00 7.47 -26.77
N ALA A 7 -12.48 8.40 -27.59
CA ALA A 7 -11.77 9.57 -27.09
C ALA A 7 -12.74 10.39 -26.23
N LEU A 8 -12.30 10.78 -25.04
CA LEU A 8 -13.08 11.65 -24.15
C LEU A 8 -13.39 12.98 -24.87
N PRO A 9 -14.59 13.55 -24.70
CA PRO A 9 -14.95 14.90 -25.13
C PRO A 9 -13.85 15.92 -24.77
N ALA A 10 -13.55 16.86 -25.67
CA ALA A 10 -12.44 17.82 -25.51
C ALA A 10 -12.52 18.71 -24.25
N SER A 11 -13.70 18.85 -23.65
CA SER A 11 -13.91 19.54 -22.38
C SER A 11 -13.50 18.68 -21.18
N GLU A 12 -13.77 17.37 -21.22
CA GLU A 12 -13.42 16.39 -20.20
C GLU A 12 -11.91 16.12 -20.22
N ASP A 13 -11.31 15.95 -21.41
CA ASP A 13 -9.85 15.83 -21.57
C ASP A 13 -9.13 17.07 -20.98
N ARG A 14 -9.66 18.28 -21.20
CA ARG A 14 -9.08 19.50 -20.62
C ARG A 14 -9.21 19.57 -19.10
N ARG A 15 -10.32 19.08 -18.53
CA ARG A 15 -10.50 19.00 -17.06
C ARG A 15 -9.54 17.97 -16.46
N LEU A 16 -9.44 16.79 -17.06
CA LEU A 16 -8.52 15.73 -16.64
C LEU A 16 -7.07 16.23 -16.65
N ARG A 17 -6.62 16.85 -17.75
CA ARG A 17 -5.26 17.43 -17.83
C ARG A 17 -4.99 18.49 -16.76
N ARG A 18 -5.97 19.36 -16.47
CA ARG A 18 -5.85 20.36 -15.39
C ARG A 18 -5.74 19.71 -14.02
N ARG A 19 -6.55 18.67 -13.77
CA ARG A 19 -6.52 17.89 -12.53
C ARG A 19 -5.18 17.17 -12.36
N LEU A 20 -4.70 16.44 -13.37
CA LEU A 20 -3.39 15.79 -13.35
C LEU A 20 -2.26 16.78 -13.12
N LYS A 21 -2.31 17.95 -13.75
CA LYS A 21 -1.33 19.02 -13.52
C LYS A 21 -1.36 19.52 -12.08
N LYS A 22 -2.55 19.65 -11.48
CA LYS A 22 -2.70 20.05 -10.08
C LYS A 22 -2.13 18.99 -9.13
N VAL A 23 -2.51 17.72 -9.31
CA VAL A 23 -2.00 16.60 -8.49
C VAL A 23 -0.48 16.52 -8.57
N ARG A 24 0.07 16.61 -9.79
CA ARG A 24 1.52 16.64 -9.99
C ARG A 24 2.17 17.80 -9.24
N HIS A 25 1.60 19.00 -9.32
CA HIS A 25 2.12 20.17 -8.61
C HIS A 25 2.09 19.98 -7.09
N THR A 26 1.02 19.38 -6.55
CA THR A 26 0.94 19.02 -5.12
C THR A 26 2.06 18.04 -4.75
N CYS A 27 2.26 16.97 -5.52
CA CYS A 27 3.32 15.98 -5.26
C CYS A 27 4.71 16.63 -5.30
N GLU A 28 4.96 17.49 -6.30
CA GLU A 28 6.22 18.22 -6.42
C GLU A 28 6.45 19.18 -5.24
N GLY A 29 5.38 19.81 -4.73
CA GLY A 29 5.42 20.65 -3.53
C GLY A 29 5.78 19.86 -2.28
N LEU A 30 5.10 18.74 -2.01
CA LEU A 30 5.39 17.86 -0.88
C LEU A 30 6.84 17.37 -0.89
N LEU A 31 7.32 16.89 -2.04
CA LEU A 31 8.71 16.45 -2.17
C LEU A 31 9.70 17.60 -1.91
N ALA A 32 9.39 18.82 -2.33
CA ALA A 32 10.24 19.98 -2.02
C ALA A 32 10.22 20.35 -0.53
N GLU A 33 9.06 20.28 0.12
CA GLU A 33 8.94 20.51 1.56
C GLU A 33 9.75 19.49 2.38
N TRP A 34 9.91 18.27 1.86
CA TRP A 34 10.68 17.20 2.50
C TRP A 34 12.17 17.19 2.10
N GLY A 35 12.63 18.17 1.31
CA GLY A 35 14.02 18.25 0.82
C GLY A 35 14.40 17.19 -0.21
N MET A 36 13.41 16.68 -0.94
CA MET A 36 13.47 15.58 -1.90
C MET A 36 13.29 16.03 -3.35
N GLU A 37 13.39 17.33 -3.63
CA GLU A 37 13.06 17.91 -4.93
C GLU A 37 14.04 17.54 -6.05
N HIS A 38 15.29 17.24 -5.72
CA HIS A 38 16.36 16.93 -6.68
C HIS A 38 16.77 15.45 -6.74
N GLY A 39 16.11 14.58 -5.96
CA GLY A 39 16.40 13.15 -5.96
C GLY A 39 15.82 12.48 -4.72
N CYS A 40 14.93 11.52 -4.95
CA CYS A 40 14.31 10.70 -3.91
C CYS A 40 14.01 9.34 -4.52
N GLY A 41 14.48 8.29 -3.86
CA GLY A 41 14.09 6.91 -4.12
C GLY A 41 13.17 6.40 -3.03
N ILE A 42 12.79 5.13 -3.16
CA ILE A 42 11.92 4.45 -2.19
C ILE A 42 12.53 4.47 -0.79
N ASP A 43 13.83 4.23 -0.65
CA ASP A 43 14.50 4.18 0.65
C ASP A 43 14.45 5.53 1.38
N GLU A 44 14.66 6.64 0.66
CA GLU A 44 14.61 7.97 1.25
C GLU A 44 13.19 8.34 1.71
N LEU A 45 12.17 8.06 0.89
CA LEU A 45 10.78 8.32 1.27
C LEU A 45 10.34 7.42 2.43
N HIS A 46 10.67 6.12 2.37
CA HIS A 46 10.36 5.16 3.42
C HIS A 46 10.94 5.57 4.78
N ALA A 47 12.21 5.98 4.80
CA ALA A 47 12.88 6.44 6.02
C ALA A 47 12.21 7.72 6.56
N TYR A 48 11.96 8.70 5.69
CA TYR A 48 11.32 9.95 6.07
C TYR A 48 9.91 9.73 6.65
N LEU A 49 9.07 8.94 5.99
CA LEU A 49 7.71 8.67 6.46
C LEU A 49 7.70 7.88 7.77
N SER A 50 8.62 6.94 7.96
CA SER A 50 8.76 6.23 9.22
C SER A 50 9.13 7.18 10.37
N GLU A 51 10.05 8.11 10.13
CA GLU A 51 10.48 9.11 11.12
C GLU A 51 9.36 10.11 11.43
N GLN A 52 8.72 10.68 10.41
CA GLN A 52 7.62 11.65 10.57
C GLN A 52 6.45 11.09 11.37
N ARG A 53 6.14 9.80 11.18
CA ARG A 53 5.04 9.15 11.91
C ARG A 53 5.44 8.70 13.31
N GLY A 54 6.73 8.67 13.63
CA GLY A 54 7.24 8.14 14.88
C GLY A 54 7.05 6.62 15.04
N ARG A 55 6.79 5.90 13.94
CA ARG A 55 6.59 4.46 13.92
C ARG A 55 7.17 3.83 12.65
N PRO A 56 7.78 2.64 12.73
CA PRO A 56 8.40 2.01 11.58
C PRO A 56 7.37 1.55 10.54
N ILE A 57 7.75 1.65 9.27
CA ILE A 57 7.04 1.02 8.15
C ILE A 57 7.79 -0.27 7.77
N HIS A 58 7.12 -1.42 7.81
CA HIS A 58 7.70 -2.71 7.45
C HIS A 58 7.33 -3.10 6.01
N LEU A 59 8.32 -3.33 5.17
CA LEU A 59 8.11 -3.83 3.80
C LEU A 59 8.17 -5.36 3.81
N ILE A 60 7.06 -6.03 3.49
CA ILE A 60 6.96 -7.50 3.58
C ILE A 60 6.60 -8.08 2.20
N PRO A 61 7.44 -8.96 1.61
CA PRO A 61 7.08 -9.67 0.40
C PRO A 61 6.02 -10.74 0.72
N THR A 62 4.89 -10.69 0.00
CA THR A 62 3.69 -11.48 0.27
C THR A 62 3.19 -12.11 -1.03
N ALA A 63 2.66 -13.34 -0.95
CA ALA A 63 1.99 -13.95 -2.10
C ALA A 63 0.52 -13.53 -2.15
N PHE A 64 0.10 -12.82 -3.21
CA PHE A 64 -1.30 -12.46 -3.41
C PHE A 64 -1.97 -13.49 -4.34
N PRO A 65 -2.88 -14.34 -3.84
CA PRO A 65 -3.63 -15.31 -4.66
C PRO A 65 -4.67 -14.61 -5.55
N GLU A 66 -5.13 -13.42 -5.17
CA GLU A 66 -6.05 -12.62 -5.96
C GLU A 66 -5.28 -11.80 -7.00
N ARG A 67 -5.48 -12.10 -8.28
CA ARG A 67 -4.70 -11.55 -9.42
C ARG A 67 -4.76 -10.03 -9.63
N HIS A 68 -5.53 -9.30 -8.82
CA HIS A 68 -5.75 -7.86 -8.97
C HIS A 68 -5.23 -7.03 -7.78
N LEU A 69 -4.78 -7.69 -6.71
CA LEU A 69 -4.10 -7.04 -5.59
C LEU A 69 -2.61 -7.32 -5.73
N PHE A 70 -1.81 -6.26 -5.81
CA PHE A 70 -0.35 -6.38 -5.95
C PHE A 70 0.40 -5.82 -4.74
N GLY A 71 -0.26 -5.01 -3.92
CA GLY A 71 0.26 -4.53 -2.66
C GLY A 71 -0.86 -4.04 -1.76
N ILE A 72 -0.49 -3.82 -0.51
CA ILE A 72 -1.39 -3.26 0.48
C ILE A 72 -0.64 -2.57 1.62
N TRP A 73 -1.16 -1.43 2.05
CA TRP A 73 -0.80 -0.80 3.31
C TRP A 73 -1.80 -1.12 4.44
N LEU A 74 -1.26 -1.68 5.53
CA LEU A 74 -1.95 -1.94 6.79
C LEU A 74 -1.46 -0.94 7.84
N LYS A 75 -2.39 -0.22 8.44
CA LYS A 75 -2.11 0.74 9.51
C LYS A 75 -2.34 0.09 10.87
N THR A 76 -1.31 0.07 11.73
CA THR A 76 -1.43 -0.31 13.15
C THR A 76 -1.12 0.90 14.04
N ASP A 77 -1.23 0.75 15.36
CA ASP A 77 -0.90 1.82 16.30
C ASP A 77 0.62 2.01 16.41
N ASP A 78 1.37 0.91 16.48
CA ASP A 78 2.81 0.92 16.76
C ASP A 78 3.69 0.85 15.51
N PHE A 79 3.15 0.41 14.37
CA PHE A 79 3.86 0.31 13.10
C PHE A 79 2.90 0.34 11.89
N ASP A 80 3.45 0.47 10.70
CA ASP A 80 2.72 0.30 9.45
C ASP A 80 3.33 -0.90 8.70
N ILE A 81 2.53 -1.66 7.95
CA ILE A 81 3.01 -2.72 7.06
C ILE A 81 2.65 -2.36 5.63
N ILE A 82 3.63 -2.43 4.73
CA ILE A 82 3.41 -2.48 3.28
C ILE A 82 3.72 -3.91 2.82
N ALA A 83 2.69 -4.68 2.50
CA ALA A 83 2.85 -5.98 1.87
C ALA A 83 2.85 -5.81 0.34
N PHE A 84 3.75 -6.48 -0.38
CA PHE A 84 3.90 -6.34 -1.84
C PHE A 84 4.13 -7.68 -2.52
N GLU A 85 3.67 -7.83 -3.77
CA GLU A 85 3.70 -9.10 -4.50
C GLU A 85 5.12 -9.64 -4.66
N LYS A 86 5.39 -10.75 -3.98
CA LYS A 86 6.70 -11.40 -3.93
C LYS A 86 7.23 -11.81 -5.30
N ALA A 87 6.35 -12.29 -6.18
CA ALA A 87 6.68 -12.78 -7.52
C ALA A 87 6.77 -11.66 -8.57
N ALA A 88 6.50 -10.40 -8.21
CA ALA A 88 6.60 -9.28 -9.12
C ALA A 88 8.06 -9.03 -9.56
N SER A 89 8.24 -8.49 -10.78
CA SER A 89 9.55 -8.03 -11.25
C SER A 89 10.09 -6.91 -10.35
N ALA A 90 11.41 -6.70 -10.34
CA ALA A 90 12.01 -5.66 -9.50
C ALA A 90 11.40 -4.26 -9.73
N SER A 91 11.11 -3.90 -10.98
CA SER A 91 10.46 -2.62 -11.30
C SER A 91 8.99 -2.56 -10.88
N HIS A 92 8.26 -3.68 -10.92
CA HIS A 92 6.89 -3.73 -10.41
C HIS A 92 6.87 -3.67 -8.88
N LYS A 93 7.79 -4.35 -8.18
CA LYS A 93 7.94 -4.22 -6.72
C LYS A 93 8.18 -2.77 -6.31
N GLU A 94 9.08 -2.08 -7.02
CA GLU A 94 9.33 -0.65 -6.80
C GLU A 94 8.07 0.21 -6.97
N HIS A 95 7.30 -0.03 -8.04
CA HIS A 95 6.03 0.68 -8.27
C HIS A 95 5.04 0.43 -7.15
N ILE A 96 4.82 -0.83 -6.79
CA ILE A 96 3.90 -1.21 -5.71
C ILE A 96 4.29 -0.49 -4.42
N ILE A 97 5.56 -0.59 -4.00
CA ILE A 97 6.03 0.03 -2.76
C ILE A 97 5.90 1.56 -2.81
N ALA A 98 6.29 2.20 -3.92
CA ALA A 98 6.18 3.64 -4.08
C ALA A 98 4.72 4.12 -4.05
N HIS A 99 3.79 3.33 -4.59
CA HIS A 99 2.36 3.59 -4.58
C HIS A 99 1.79 3.50 -3.16
N GLU A 100 2.09 2.43 -2.40
CA GLU A 100 1.64 2.29 -1.01
C GLU A 100 2.26 3.38 -0.10
N LEU A 101 3.53 3.73 -0.28
CA LEU A 101 4.15 4.85 0.42
C LEU A 101 3.48 6.19 0.10
N ALA A 102 3.00 6.36 -1.13
CA ALA A 102 2.29 7.57 -1.52
C ALA A 102 0.95 7.70 -0.78
N HIS A 103 0.21 6.61 -0.59
CA HIS A 103 -0.99 6.62 0.27
C HIS A 103 -0.68 7.07 1.70
N ILE A 104 0.45 6.63 2.26
CA ILE A 104 0.92 7.08 3.57
C ILE A 104 1.26 8.58 3.55
N ALA A 105 1.97 9.04 2.51
CA ALA A 105 2.41 10.41 2.35
C ALA A 105 1.25 11.43 2.29
N PHE A 106 0.13 11.04 1.71
CA PHE A 106 -1.09 11.85 1.67
C PHE A 106 -2.03 11.61 2.86
N ASP A 107 -1.65 10.75 3.82
CA ASP A 107 -2.47 10.29 4.95
C ASP A 107 -3.86 9.83 4.51
N HIS A 108 -3.92 9.07 3.41
CA HIS A 108 -5.16 8.41 2.99
C HIS A 108 -5.61 7.42 4.07
N ASN A 109 -6.89 7.05 4.02
CA ASN A 109 -7.38 5.96 4.86
C ASN A 109 -6.80 4.66 4.31
N GLY A 110 -5.69 4.20 4.87
CA GLY A 110 -4.97 3.02 4.40
C GLY A 110 -5.90 1.84 4.13
N SER A 111 -5.48 0.96 3.20
CA SER A 111 -6.31 -0.11 2.67
C SER A 111 -6.90 -1.02 3.74
N VAL A 112 -6.31 -1.15 4.92
CA VAL A 112 -6.97 -1.83 6.05
C VAL A 112 -6.57 -1.15 7.35
N GLN A 113 -7.57 -0.73 8.13
CA GLN A 113 -7.38 -0.44 9.54
C GLN A 113 -7.64 -1.73 10.33
N LEU A 114 -6.68 -2.13 11.15
CA LEU A 114 -6.70 -3.43 11.82
C LEU A 114 -7.82 -3.54 12.88
N ASP A 115 -8.26 -2.41 13.43
CA ASP A 115 -9.43 -2.33 14.32
C ASP A 115 -10.73 -2.81 13.63
N GLN A 116 -10.83 -2.69 12.32
CA GLN A 116 -11.97 -3.18 11.52
C GLN A 116 -11.94 -4.71 11.32
N LEU A 117 -10.81 -5.37 11.55
CA LEU A 117 -10.69 -6.83 11.48
C LEU A 117 -11.15 -7.53 12.77
N GLY A 118 -11.25 -6.81 13.89
CA GLY A 118 -11.62 -7.34 15.21
C GLY A 118 -13.12 -7.33 15.54
N ALA A 119 -14.00 -6.88 14.64
CA ALA A 119 -15.44 -6.71 14.91
C ALA A 119 -16.29 -7.99 14.76
N GLY A 120 -15.78 -9.14 15.20
CA GLY A 120 -16.58 -10.33 15.54
C GLY A 120 -17.08 -10.25 16.99
N PRO A 121 -18.12 -11.02 17.40
CA PRO A 121 -18.59 -10.98 18.78
C PRO A 121 -17.50 -11.54 19.72
N ALA A 122 -16.78 -10.65 20.40
CA ALA A 122 -15.74 -11.01 21.36
C ALA A 122 -16.32 -11.75 22.58
N PRO A 123 -15.71 -12.85 23.08
CA PRO A 123 -15.91 -13.25 24.46
C PRO A 123 -15.11 -12.30 25.37
N ALA A 124 -15.77 -11.79 26.40
CA ALA A 124 -15.16 -10.87 27.36
C ALA A 124 -14.02 -11.55 28.14
N ALA A 125 -12.78 -11.02 28.06
CA ALA A 125 -11.84 -10.98 29.17
C ALA A 125 -10.56 -10.19 28.84
N GLY A 126 -10.20 -9.24 29.72
CA GLY A 126 -8.80 -9.03 30.15
C GLY A 126 -7.90 -8.12 29.30
N ARG A 127 -7.50 -6.98 29.88
CA ARG A 127 -6.31 -6.23 29.46
C ARG A 127 -5.05 -7.08 29.67
N GLY A 128 -4.19 -7.16 28.65
CA GLY A 128 -2.76 -7.42 28.80
C GLY A 128 -2.24 -8.52 27.90
N ASP A 129 -1.93 -8.17 26.65
CA ASP A 129 -1.02 -8.84 25.70
C ASP A 129 -1.36 -8.33 24.29
N ALA A 130 -0.49 -7.55 23.64
CA ALA A 130 -0.68 -7.14 22.24
C ALA A 130 -0.62 -8.34 21.28
N GLY A 131 0.01 -9.45 21.67
CA GLY A 131 0.02 -10.74 20.96
C GLY A 131 -1.30 -11.53 21.05
N GLY A 132 -2.25 -11.11 21.88
CA GLY A 132 -3.55 -11.78 22.06
C GLY A 132 -4.70 -11.20 21.25
N LEU A 133 -4.56 -9.98 20.69
CA LEU A 133 -5.63 -9.35 19.91
C LEU A 133 -5.76 -9.93 18.48
N PHE A 134 -4.76 -10.69 18.04
CA PHE A 134 -4.66 -11.22 16.68
C PHE A 134 -5.01 -12.70 16.55
N SER A 135 -5.22 -13.42 17.65
CA SER A 135 -5.52 -14.87 17.59
C SER A 135 -6.91 -15.18 17.01
N ASP A 136 -7.84 -14.22 17.05
CA ASP A 136 -9.27 -14.45 16.83
C ASP A 136 -9.84 -13.81 15.55
N VAL A 137 -8.99 -13.28 14.67
CA VAL A 137 -9.44 -12.63 13.42
C VAL A 137 -9.76 -13.68 12.34
N ASP A 138 -11.00 -13.69 11.85
CA ASP A 138 -11.47 -14.58 10.78
C ASP A 138 -10.82 -14.23 9.42
N PRO A 139 -10.14 -15.18 8.75
CA PRO A 139 -9.59 -14.98 7.41
C PRO A 139 -10.61 -14.51 6.36
N GLU A 140 -11.89 -14.89 6.46
CA GLU A 140 -12.96 -14.38 5.58
C GLU A 140 -13.31 -12.91 5.88
N ALA A 141 -13.21 -12.49 7.15
CA ALA A 141 -13.38 -11.09 7.52
C ALA A 141 -12.22 -10.23 6.97
N VAL A 142 -10.99 -10.76 7.00
CA VAL A 142 -9.82 -10.15 6.36
C VAL A 142 -10.08 -9.96 4.88
N ARG A 143 -10.48 -11.03 4.17
CA ARG A 143 -10.82 -10.96 2.75
C ARG A 143 -11.94 -9.96 2.45
N GLY A 144 -12.98 -9.94 3.28
CA GLY A 144 -14.09 -9.00 3.16
C GLY A 144 -13.66 -7.55 3.34
N VAL A 145 -12.75 -7.24 4.27
CA VAL A 145 -12.21 -5.88 4.45
C VAL A 145 -11.30 -5.51 3.28
N LEU A 146 -10.40 -6.41 2.87
CA LEU A 146 -9.51 -6.22 1.71
C LEU A 146 -10.28 -5.91 0.42
N MET A 147 -11.39 -6.61 0.16
CA MET A 147 -12.24 -6.39 -1.01
C MET A 147 -13.08 -5.10 -0.97
N ARG A 148 -13.31 -4.56 0.23
CA ARG A 148 -14.15 -3.38 0.46
C ARG A 148 -13.34 -2.09 0.55
N SER A 149 -12.07 -2.17 0.90
CA SER A 149 -11.19 -1.02 0.91
C SER A 149 -10.80 -0.62 -0.50
N ARG A 150 -11.53 0.37 -1.01
CA ARG A 150 -11.27 1.01 -2.29
C ARG A 150 -10.90 2.45 -2.01
N TYR A 151 -9.73 2.85 -2.46
CA TYR A 151 -9.40 4.26 -2.55
C TYR A 151 -10.30 4.92 -3.60
N SER A 152 -10.59 6.20 -3.39
CA SER A 152 -11.27 7.00 -4.40
C SER A 152 -10.38 7.22 -5.62
N ASP A 153 -10.98 7.53 -6.77
CA ASP A 153 -10.24 7.89 -7.99
C ASP A 153 -9.26 9.07 -7.77
N ASP A 154 -9.55 9.94 -6.80
CA ASP A 154 -8.71 11.07 -6.43
C ASP A 154 -7.47 10.60 -5.65
N GLU A 155 -7.67 9.75 -4.64
CA GLU A 155 -6.60 9.14 -3.85
C GLU A 155 -5.68 8.25 -4.70
N GLU A 156 -6.26 7.42 -5.58
CA GLU A 156 -5.50 6.59 -6.53
C GLU A 156 -4.65 7.43 -7.48
N GLN A 157 -5.19 8.55 -7.95
CA GLN A 157 -4.48 9.43 -8.85
C GLN A 157 -3.32 10.15 -8.16
N GLU A 158 -3.49 10.55 -6.90
CA GLU A 158 -2.44 11.13 -6.06
C GLU A 158 -1.31 10.13 -5.82
N ALA A 159 -1.67 8.90 -5.41
CA ALA A 159 -0.71 7.84 -5.18
C ALA A 159 0.10 7.48 -6.43
N GLU A 160 -0.58 7.27 -7.55
CA GLU A 160 0.05 6.91 -8.82
C GLU A 160 0.97 8.02 -9.35
N THR A 161 0.56 9.29 -9.18
CA THR A 161 1.38 10.44 -9.63
C THR A 161 2.63 10.59 -8.78
N MET A 162 2.51 10.45 -7.46
CA MET A 162 3.64 10.51 -6.53
C MET A 162 4.62 9.35 -6.78
N ALA A 163 4.12 8.12 -6.89
CA ALA A 163 4.92 6.94 -7.20
C ALA A 163 5.72 7.13 -8.50
N SER A 164 5.04 7.59 -9.56
CA SER A 164 5.68 7.89 -10.85
C SER A 164 6.77 8.95 -10.73
N LEU A 165 6.57 10.00 -9.92
CA LEU A 165 7.57 11.05 -9.71
C LEU A 165 8.79 10.55 -8.94
N ILE A 166 8.58 9.75 -7.88
CA ILE A 166 9.66 9.15 -7.09
C ILE A 166 10.51 8.24 -7.99
N LEU A 167 9.87 7.31 -8.71
CA LEU A 167 10.59 6.38 -9.58
C LEU A 167 11.32 7.08 -10.73
N ALA A 168 10.76 8.16 -11.27
CA ALA A 168 11.42 8.96 -12.30
C ALA A 168 12.64 9.74 -11.77
N ARG A 169 12.68 10.05 -10.46
CA ARG A 169 13.76 10.81 -9.80
C ARG A 169 14.74 9.92 -9.05
N ALA A 170 14.42 8.64 -8.86
CA ALA A 170 15.24 7.70 -8.14
C ALA A 170 16.62 7.59 -8.80
N THR A 171 17.66 7.97 -8.06
CA THR A 171 19.06 7.87 -8.51
C THR A 171 19.66 6.50 -8.22
N LYS A 172 18.98 5.71 -7.37
CA LYS A 172 19.34 4.35 -6.98
C LYS A 172 18.13 3.45 -7.15
N ARG A 173 18.38 2.21 -7.55
CA ARG A 173 17.35 1.16 -7.56
C ARG A 173 17.14 0.66 -6.14
N TRP A 174 15.89 0.42 -5.80
CA TRP A 174 15.58 -0.24 -4.53
C TRP A 174 16.10 -1.68 -4.58
N THR A 175 16.60 -2.13 -3.44
CA THR A 175 17.04 -3.52 -3.27
C THR A 175 16.24 -4.13 -2.13
N GLU A 176 15.74 -5.35 -2.34
CA GLU A 176 15.00 -6.08 -1.31
C GLU A 176 15.97 -6.40 -0.16
N ARG A 177 15.81 -5.70 0.96
CA ARG A 177 16.59 -5.93 2.18
C ARG A 177 15.90 -7.00 3.00
N ALA A 178 16.69 -7.81 3.71
CA ALA A 178 16.18 -8.57 4.84
C ALA A 178 15.91 -7.59 5.99
N TRP A 179 14.74 -6.95 5.96
CA TRP A 179 14.26 -6.18 7.11
C TRP A 179 13.98 -7.16 8.24
N GLY A 180 14.45 -6.86 9.46
CA GLY A 180 14.00 -7.58 10.65
C GLY A 180 12.52 -7.25 10.86
N VAL A 181 11.64 -8.09 10.30
CA VAL A 181 10.20 -7.98 10.51
C VAL A 181 9.92 -8.50 11.92
N PRO A 182 9.32 -7.71 12.83
CA PRO A 182 8.89 -8.22 14.12
C PRO A 182 7.96 -9.43 13.95
N ASP A 183 8.03 -10.41 14.84
CA ASP A 183 7.21 -11.62 14.75
C ASP A 183 5.71 -11.29 14.61
N GLU A 184 5.25 -10.26 15.32
CA GLU A 184 3.88 -9.72 15.24
C GLU A 184 3.49 -9.29 13.81
N ALA A 185 4.36 -8.53 13.13
CA ALA A 185 4.10 -8.09 11.75
C ALA A 185 4.12 -9.26 10.75
N ALA A 186 5.01 -10.23 10.97
CA ALA A 186 5.08 -11.44 10.14
C ALA A 186 3.82 -12.31 10.31
N GLU A 187 3.30 -12.43 11.53
CA GLU A 187 2.06 -13.15 11.79
C GLU A 187 0.83 -12.47 11.18
N ILE A 188 0.74 -11.13 11.24
CA ILE A 188 -0.34 -10.38 10.57
C ILE A 188 -0.33 -10.67 9.07
N VAL A 189 0.84 -10.64 8.43
CA VAL A 189 0.94 -10.96 7.00
C VAL A 189 0.58 -12.42 6.72
N ALA A 190 1.04 -13.38 7.52
CA ALA A 190 0.70 -14.79 7.33
C ALA A 190 -0.82 -15.05 7.44
N ARG A 191 -1.53 -14.30 8.29
CA ARG A 191 -3.00 -14.33 8.39
C ARG A 191 -3.67 -13.72 7.15
N ILE A 192 -3.13 -12.62 6.62
CA ILE A 192 -3.61 -12.02 5.36
C ILE A 192 -3.42 -12.99 4.19
N GLU A 193 -2.26 -13.63 4.07
CA GLU A 193 -2.03 -14.68 3.07
C GLU A 193 -3.04 -15.81 3.21
N SER A 194 -3.34 -16.23 4.45
CA SER A 194 -4.31 -17.28 4.71
C SER A 194 -5.74 -16.87 4.34
N GLY A 195 -6.13 -15.62 4.57
CA GLY A 195 -7.46 -15.08 4.23
C GLY A 195 -7.65 -14.76 2.76
N LEU A 196 -6.59 -14.37 2.07
CA LEU A 196 -6.62 -14.21 0.61
C LEU A 196 -6.79 -15.57 -0.12
N GLY A 197 -6.45 -16.68 0.54
CA GLY A 197 -6.56 -18.03 0.00
C GLY A 197 -5.24 -18.56 -0.58
N ARG A 198 -5.20 -19.84 -0.96
CA ARG A 198 -4.06 -20.36 -1.73
C ARG A 198 -4.21 -19.97 -3.21
N PRO A 199 -3.12 -19.64 -3.93
CA PRO A 199 -3.20 -19.55 -5.38
C PRO A 199 -3.73 -20.91 -5.88
N ASP A 200 -4.84 -20.86 -6.62
CA ASP A 200 -5.49 -22.04 -7.19
C ASP A 200 -4.41 -22.84 -7.93
N GLN A 201 -4.00 -23.97 -7.37
CA GLN A 201 -3.18 -24.92 -8.08
C GLN A 201 -4.11 -25.54 -9.10
N GLY A 202 -4.10 -24.98 -10.31
CA GLY A 202 -4.88 -25.48 -11.43
C GLY A 202 -4.73 -26.99 -11.56
N PRO A 203 -5.78 -27.70 -12.02
CA PRO A 203 -5.80 -29.16 -12.00
C PRO A 203 -4.61 -29.71 -12.78
N ALA A 204 -3.94 -30.69 -12.15
CA ALA A 204 -2.84 -31.47 -12.70
C ALA A 204 -3.20 -32.18 -14.01
#